data_AF-A0A355S1I6-F1
#
_entry.id   AF-A0A355S1I6-F1
#
_cell.length_a   1.000
_cell.length_b   1.000
_cell.length_c   1.000
_cell.angle_alpha   90.00
_cell.angle_beta   90.00
_cell.angle_gamma   90.00
#
_symmetry.space_group_name_H-M   'P 1'
#
loop_
_entity.id
_entity.type
_entity.pdbx_description
1 polymer ?
#
loop_
_entity_poly.entity_id
_entity_poly.type
_entity_poly.pdbx_seq_one_letter_code
_entity_poly.pdbx_strand_id
1 'polypeptide(L)' 'MYRIVVINLGSTSSKLAYYEDKTCMIKTKIDHTASEIKKYPKILDQYQYRLEAIVKFLKDHDIDYK' A
#
# COMPACT_ATOMS: atom_id res chain seq x y z
N MET A 1 -11.09 -17.08 -11.44
CA MET A 1 -10.41 -16.67 -10.21
C MET A 1 -9.72 -15.36 -10.48
N TYR A 2 -10.13 -14.31 -9.77
CA TYR A 2 -9.56 -12.97 -9.85
C TYR A 2 -8.63 -12.75 -8.66
N ARG A 3 -7.47 -12.15 -8.92
CA ARG A 3 -6.54 -11.68 -7.91
C ARG A 3 -6.65 -10.16 -7.83
N ILE A 4 -7.01 -9.64 -6.65
CA ILE A 4 -7.39 -8.23 -6.50
C ILE A 4 -6.55 -7.61 -5.39
N VAL A 5 -5.80 -6.56 -5.73
CA VAL A 5 -5.11 -5.71 -4.77
C VAL A 5 -5.95 -4.47 -4.51
N VAL A 6 -6.30 -4.23 -3.26
CA VAL A 6 -7.06 -3.05 -2.82
C VAL A 6 -6.12 -2.09 -2.13
N ILE A 7 -6.10 -0.84 -2.58
CA ILE A 7 -5.23 0.23 -2.07
C ILE A 7 -6.10 1.38 -1.58
N ASN A 8 -5.96 1.75 -0.31
CA ASN A 8 -6.60 2.92 0.27
C ASN A 8 -5.54 3.82 0.92
N LEU A 9 -5.27 4.97 0.29
CA LEU A 9 -4.28 5.95 0.72
C LEU A 9 -4.94 7.00 1.61
N GLY A 10 -4.65 6.94 2.91
CA GLY A 10 -5.00 7.97 3.88
C GLY A 10 -3.86 8.97 4.12
N SER A 11 -4.16 10.04 4.85
CA SER A 11 -3.19 11.09 5.19
C SER A 11 -1.96 10.53 5.89
N THR A 12 -2.14 9.76 6.96
CA THR A 12 -1.06 9.20 7.79
C THR A 12 -0.91 7.68 7.68
N SER A 13 -1.71 7.02 6.84
CA SER A 13 -1.62 5.56 6.68
C SER A 13 -1.99 5.13 5.26
N SER A 14 -1.55 3.94 4.88
CA SER A 14 -2.00 3.25 3.68
C SER A 14 -2.54 1.88 4.09
N LYS A 15 -3.81 1.60 3.78
CA LYS A 15 -4.42 0.29 4.03
C LYS A 15 -4.36 -0.52 2.74
N LEU A 16 -3.84 -1.73 2.84
CA LEU A 16 -3.69 -2.65 1.71
C LEU A 16 -4.39 -3.96 2.01
N ALA A 17 -4.95 -4.57 0.98
CA ALA A 17 -5.49 -5.92 1.08
C ALA A 17 -5.32 -6.67 -0.25
N TYR A 18 -5.15 -7.98 -0.16
CA TYR A 18 -5.10 -8.90 -1.29
C TYR A 18 -6.24 -9.90 -1.16
N TYR A 19 -7.01 -10.03 -2.23
CA TYR A 19 -8.16 -10.91 -2.32
C TYR A 19 -7.99 -11.90 -3.46
N GLU A 20 -8.50 -13.11 -3.22
CA GLU A 20 -8.77 -14.09 -4.27
C GLU A 20 -10.28 -14.26 -4.38
N ASP A 21 -10.83 -13.81 -5.50
CA ASP A 21 -12.26 -13.64 -5.73
C ASP A 21 -12.94 -12.80 -4.62
N LYS A 22 -13.66 -13.46 -3.70
CA LYS A 22 -14.35 -12.81 -2.57
C LYS A 22 -13.63 -13.00 -1.24
N THR A 23 -12.57 -13.80 -1.22
CA THR A 23 -11.85 -14.17 0.01
C THR A 23 -10.71 -13.20 0.26
N CYS A 24 -10.72 -12.55 1.42
CA CYS A 24 -9.59 -11.71 1.86
C CYS A 24 -8.46 -12.60 2.33
N MET A 25 -7.37 -12.65 1.58
CA MET A 25 -6.22 -13.48 1.92
C MET A 25 -5.30 -12.74 2.89
N ILE A 26 -5.03 -11.46 2.60
CA ILE A 26 -4.12 -10.63 3.38
C ILE A 26 -4.73 -9.24 3.54
N LYS A 27 -4.59 -8.65 4.73
CA LYS A 27 -4.95 -7.26 5.01
C LYS A 27 -3.94 -6.64 5.95
N THR A 28 -3.46 -5.46 5.62
CA THR A 28 -2.49 -4.73 6.43
C THR A 28 -2.75 -3.22 6.46
N LYS A 29 -2.10 -2.56 7.40
CA LYS A 29 -2.04 -1.11 7.54
C LYS A 29 -0.58 -0.71 7.65
N ILE A 30 -0.14 0.15 6.75
CA ILE A 30 1.17 0.79 6.78
C ILE A 30 0.98 2.17 7.40
N ASP A 31 1.64 2.41 8.52
CA ASP A 31 1.66 3.72 9.16
C ASP A 31 2.80 4.57 8.59
N HIS A 32 2.51 5.84 8.34
CA HIS A 32 3.47 6.83 7.87
C HIS A 32 3.64 7.88 8.95
N THR A 33 4.84 7.98 9.51
CA THR A 33 5.10 8.93 10.58
C THR A 33 4.97 10.36 10.06
N ALA A 34 4.58 11.28 10.93
CA ALA A 34 4.50 12.69 10.58
C ALA A 34 5.86 13.25 10.14
N SER A 35 6.97 12.72 10.67
CA SER A 35 8.33 13.12 10.26
C SER A 35 8.66 12.71 8.83
N GLU A 36 8.26 11.52 8.39
CA GLU A 36 8.44 11.08 6.99
C GLU A 36 7.54 11.89 6.05
N ILE A 37 6.26 12.09 6.39
CA ILE A 37 5.32 12.84 5.55
C ILE A 37 5.75 14.30 5.36
N LYS A 38 6.26 14.94 6.42
CA LYS A 38 6.71 16.34 6.37
C LYS A 38 7.88 16.58 5.41
N LYS A 39 8.58 15.54 4.96
CA LYS A 39 9.62 15.65 3.93
C LYS A 39 9.06 16.00 2.55
N TYR A 40 7.75 15.86 2.34
CA TYR A 40 7.07 16.05 1.05
C TYR A 40 6.18 17.31 1.10
N PRO A 41 6.56 18.39 0.38
CA PRO A 41 5.80 19.65 0.39
C PRO A 41 4.37 19.53 -0.15
N LYS A 42 4.16 18.66 -1.15
CA LYS A 42 2.84 18.38 -1.73
C LYS A 42 2.49 16.91 -1.59
N ILE A 43 1.19 16.60 -1.62
CA ILE A 43 0.70 15.21 -1.56
C ILE A 43 1.25 14.39 -2.73
N LEU A 44 1.31 14.98 -3.93
CA LEU A 44 1.84 14.31 -5.12
C LEU A 44 3.32 13.95 -5.00
N ASP A 45 4.10 14.69 -4.21
CA ASP A 45 5.51 14.40 -3.98
C ASP A 45 5.71 13.10 -3.18
N GLN A 46 4.67 12.61 -2.48
CA GLN A 46 4.69 11.34 -1.77
C GLN A 46 4.51 10.13 -2.67
N TYR A 47 4.25 10.30 -3.98
CA TYR A 47 3.90 9.21 -4.89
C TYR A 47 4.89 8.05 -4.80
N GLN A 48 6.18 8.33 -4.97
CA GLN A 48 7.22 7.30 -4.98
C GLN A 48 7.34 6.61 -3.61
N TYR A 49 7.29 7.37 -2.52
CA TYR A 49 7.32 6.86 -1.16
C TYR A 49 6.17 5.89 -0.85
N ARG A 50 4.95 6.23 -1.29
CA ARG A 50 3.78 5.37 -1.12
C ARG A 50 3.85 4.14 -2.03
N LEU A 51 4.31 4.30 -3.27
CA LEU A 51 4.49 3.21 -4.22
C LEU A 51 5.48 2.17 -3.69
N GLU A 52 6.62 2.61 -3.15
CA GLU A 52 7.63 1.72 -2.57
C GLU A 52 7.07 0.90 -1.41
N ALA A 53 6.26 1.52 -0.54
CA ALA A 53 5.59 0.81 0.56
C ALA A 53 4.61 -0.26 0.05
N ILE A 54 3.87 0.04 -1.02
CA ILE A 54 2.93 -0.92 -1.66
C ILE A 54 3.69 -2.06 -2.32
N VAL A 55 4.73 -1.75 -3.11
CA VAL A 55 5.55 -2.77 -3.78
C VAL A 55 6.25 -3.67 -2.76
N LYS A 56 6.72 -3.09 -1.64
CA LYS A 56 7.28 -3.87 -0.55
C LYS A 56 6.24 -4.85 0.03
N PHE A 57 5.02 -4.39 0.30
CA PHE A 57 3.93 -5.26 0.74
C PHE A 57 3.69 -6.43 -0.23
N LEU A 58 3.62 -6.16 -1.53
CA LEU A 58 3.40 -7.22 -2.53
C LEU A 58 4.56 -8.22 -2.53
N LYS A 59 5.81 -7.76 -2.47
CA LYS A 59 7.00 -8.61 -2.42
C LYS A 59 7.12 -9.44 -1.15
N ASP A 60 6.86 -8.84 0.02
CA ASP A 60 6.93 -9.53 1.32
C ASP A 60 5.93 -10.70 1.44
N HIS A 61 4.90 -10.71 0.58
CA HIS A 61 3.86 -11.73 0.53
C HIS A 61 3.87 -12.57 -0.75
N ASP A 62 4.94 -12.49 -1.55
CA ASP A 62 5.09 -13.24 -2.81
C ASP A 62 3.93 -13.04 -3.80
N ILE A 63 3.33 -11.84 -3.79
CA ILE A 63 2.23 -11.48 -4.69
C ILE A 63 2.81 -10.93 -6.00
N ASP A 64 2.64 -11.67 -7.08
CA ASP A 64 2.94 -11.19 -8.43
C ASP A 64 1.88 -10.20 -8.92
N TYR A 65 2.35 -9.10 -9.51
CA TYR A 65 1.52 -8.00 -10.03
C TYR A 65 1.93 -7.58 -11.45
N LYS A 66 2.76 -8.39 -12.11
CA LYS A 66 3.19 -8.18 -13.50
C LYS A 66 2.36 -8.98 -14.49
#